data_AF-A0A1B9IWQ5-F1
#
_entry.id   AF-A0A1B9IWQ5-F1
#
_cell.length_a   1.000
_cell.length_b   1.000
_cell.length_c   1.000
_cell.angle_alpha   90.00
_cell.angle_beta   90.00
_cell.angle_gamma   90.00
#
_symmetry.space_group_name_H-M   'P 1'
#
loop_
_entity.id
_entity.type
_entity.pdbx_description
1 polymer ?
#
loop_
_entity_poly.entity_id
_entity_poly.type
_entity_poly.pdbx_seq_one_letter_code
_entity_poly.pdbx_strand_id
1 'polypeptide(L)'
;MALRSQILASSLPFLSTHSFTRPALLQSLRSIKPDITNPDAVIDTLFGPGSVGASKALVERWEEEGSKVMNSPIEGKEDLGEVLRRRIEYSSKVGEHLVEAYANLSTPSSTPSIPLPSLPILKTLSSSITLPPSYSPPSSSSSLSRSTTNPNPNGTASSVLDQLISMTGNRLPLLSINPLGPLGYAWRIADEALFLTEQKGKQKGIVRRGYWNEPTGPGPEWYTKRIGLSLVYLSSESHLLTPYSALSSSNNPHLSHALSSLETNLKRYQSTLSSLERTEENLGDTAGFFDFVFRSIGGIARSRYM
;
A
#
# COMPACT_ATOMS: atom_id res chain seq x y z
N MET A 1 12.98 -25.21 -0.73
CA MET A 1 12.11 -24.03 -0.94
C MET A 1 10.80 -24.52 -1.54
N ALA A 2 9.65 -24.13 -1.00
CA ALA A 2 8.36 -24.53 -1.56
C ALA A 2 8.13 -23.83 -2.92
N LEU A 3 7.50 -24.52 -3.89
CA LEU A 3 7.23 -23.97 -5.24
C LEU A 3 6.60 -22.58 -5.20
N ARG A 4 5.65 -22.35 -4.28
CA ARG A 4 5.02 -21.05 -4.02
C ARG A 4 6.04 -19.92 -3.77
N SER A 5 7.01 -20.15 -2.88
CA SER A 5 8.05 -19.15 -2.55
C SER A 5 8.98 -18.86 -3.72
N GLN A 6 9.26 -19.87 -4.54
CA GLN A 6 10.12 -19.73 -5.72
C GLN A 6 9.43 -18.89 -6.80
N ILE A 7 8.15 -19.15 -7.07
CA ILE A 7 7.31 -18.34 -7.97
C ILE A 7 7.30 -16.89 -7.51
N LEU A 8 6.95 -16.64 -6.24
CA LEU A 8 6.87 -15.29 -5.67
C LEU A 8 8.20 -14.52 -5.76
N ALA A 9 9.34 -15.20 -5.52
CA ALA A 9 10.65 -14.57 -5.66
C ALA A 9 10.98 -14.26 -7.13
N SER A 10 10.70 -15.18 -8.04
CA SER A 10 10.93 -14.99 -9.48
C SER A 10 10.00 -13.98 -10.14
N SER A 11 8.87 -13.64 -9.50
CA SER A 11 7.93 -12.64 -10.01
C SER A 11 8.35 -11.19 -9.75
N LEU A 12 9.24 -10.93 -8.78
CA LEU A 12 9.63 -9.56 -8.39
C LEU A 12 10.19 -8.71 -9.56
N PRO A 13 11.05 -9.24 -10.46
CA PRO A 13 11.54 -8.48 -11.60
C PRO A 13 10.45 -8.13 -12.63
N PHE A 14 9.34 -8.87 -12.66
CA PHE A 14 8.23 -8.63 -13.61
C PHE A 14 7.23 -7.59 -13.10
N LEU A 15 7.34 -7.14 -11.84
CA LEU A 15 6.40 -6.18 -11.25
C LEU A 15 6.37 -4.83 -11.98
N SER A 16 7.50 -4.41 -12.55
CA SER A 16 7.60 -3.15 -13.31
C SER A 16 6.88 -3.18 -14.66
N THR A 17 6.53 -4.35 -15.16
CA THR A 17 5.90 -4.54 -16.48
C THR A 17 4.50 -5.12 -16.39
N HIS A 18 4.26 -5.99 -15.41
CA HIS A 18 3.00 -6.72 -15.24
C HIS A 18 2.26 -6.33 -13.96
N SER A 19 2.76 -5.36 -13.19
CA SER A 19 2.19 -4.93 -11.91
C SER A 19 2.06 -6.07 -10.88
N PHE A 20 1.31 -5.84 -9.80
CA PHE A 20 0.98 -6.83 -8.77
C PHE A 20 -0.16 -7.76 -9.17
N THR A 21 -0.13 -8.26 -10.41
CA THR A 21 -1.22 -9.04 -11.00
C THR A 21 -0.86 -10.51 -11.18
N ARG A 22 -1.89 -11.33 -11.43
CA ARG A 22 -1.77 -12.75 -11.78
C ARG A 22 -0.85 -13.00 -13.01
N PRO A 23 -0.90 -12.21 -14.10
CA PRO A 23 0.06 -12.30 -15.20
C PRO A 23 1.54 -12.32 -14.78
N ALA A 24 1.96 -11.53 -13.79
CA ALA A 24 3.34 -11.54 -13.29
C ALA A 24 3.74 -12.92 -12.73
N LEU A 25 2.82 -13.57 -12.01
CA LEU A 25 3.01 -14.91 -11.46
C LEU A 25 3.04 -15.97 -12.57
N LEU A 26 2.14 -15.88 -13.56
CA LEU A 26 2.11 -16.81 -14.69
C LEU A 26 3.41 -16.74 -15.52
N GLN A 27 3.91 -15.52 -15.78
CA GLN A 27 5.16 -15.33 -16.49
C GLN A 27 6.35 -15.94 -15.71
N SER A 28 6.37 -15.72 -14.40
CA SER A 28 7.38 -16.30 -13.52
C SER A 28 7.32 -17.84 -13.46
N LEU A 29 6.12 -18.42 -13.43
CA LEU A 29 5.91 -19.86 -13.46
C LEU A 29 6.38 -20.48 -14.78
N ARG A 30 6.07 -19.84 -15.92
CA ARG A 30 6.56 -20.26 -17.24
C ARG A 30 8.08 -20.22 -17.33
N SER A 31 8.71 -19.25 -16.68
CA SER A 31 10.18 -19.17 -16.62
C SER A 31 10.81 -20.28 -15.78
N ILE A 32 10.14 -20.74 -14.71
CA ILE A 32 10.66 -21.79 -13.82
C ILE A 32 10.35 -23.19 -14.40
N LYS A 33 9.15 -23.39 -14.92
CA LYS A 33 8.64 -24.69 -15.38
C LYS A 33 7.88 -24.53 -16.71
N PRO A 34 8.58 -24.55 -17.86
CA PRO A 34 7.95 -24.38 -19.17
C PRO A 34 7.04 -25.54 -19.58
N ASP A 35 7.22 -26.73 -18.99
CA ASP A 35 6.49 -27.96 -19.39
C ASP A 35 5.04 -28.04 -18.89
N ILE A 36 4.60 -27.07 -18.07
CA ILE A 36 3.25 -27.08 -17.49
C ILE A 36 2.21 -26.66 -18.53
N THR A 37 1.34 -27.59 -18.93
CA THR A 37 0.27 -27.33 -19.90
C THR A 37 -0.74 -26.29 -19.43
N ASN A 38 -1.10 -26.28 -18.13
CA ASN A 38 -2.08 -25.36 -17.55
C ASN A 38 -1.51 -24.61 -16.33
N PRO A 39 -0.78 -23.49 -16.53
CA PRO A 39 -0.16 -22.73 -15.45
C PRO A 39 -1.20 -22.04 -14.55
N ASP A 40 -2.37 -21.69 -15.08
CA ASP A 40 -3.44 -21.05 -14.33
C ASP A 40 -3.98 -21.93 -13.22
N ALA A 41 -4.24 -23.21 -13.50
CA ALA A 41 -4.66 -24.18 -12.49
C ALA A 41 -3.60 -24.34 -11.37
N VAL A 42 -2.32 -24.25 -11.70
CA VAL A 42 -1.24 -24.29 -10.70
C VAL A 42 -1.24 -23.04 -9.83
N ILE A 43 -1.50 -21.85 -10.40
CA ILE A 43 -1.63 -20.63 -9.61
C ILE A 43 -2.86 -20.69 -8.70
N ASP A 44 -4.01 -21.13 -9.21
CA ASP A 44 -5.24 -21.25 -8.42
C ASP A 44 -5.09 -22.27 -7.27
N THR A 45 -4.39 -23.37 -7.50
CA THR A 45 -4.12 -24.37 -6.44
C THR A 45 -3.15 -23.85 -5.37
N LEU A 46 -2.17 -23.01 -5.74
CA LEU A 46 -1.18 -22.49 -4.80
C LEU A 46 -1.65 -21.26 -4.01
N PHE A 47 -2.46 -20.40 -4.62
CA PHE A 47 -2.85 -19.10 -4.06
C PHE A 47 -4.35 -18.99 -3.77
N GLY A 48 -5.14 -20.00 -4.14
CA GLY A 48 -6.60 -19.98 -4.10
C GLY A 48 -7.19 -19.42 -5.39
N PRO A 49 -8.49 -19.65 -5.64
CA PRO A 49 -9.16 -19.12 -6.80
C PRO A 49 -9.25 -17.59 -6.75
N GLY A 50 -9.16 -16.95 -7.93
CA GLY A 50 -9.29 -15.50 -8.08
C GLY A 50 -7.95 -14.76 -8.14
N SER A 51 -8.00 -13.43 -8.15
CA SER A 51 -6.81 -12.57 -8.26
C SER A 51 -6.30 -12.07 -6.90
N VAL A 52 -7.21 -11.78 -5.95
CA VAL A 52 -6.89 -11.07 -4.71
C VAL A 52 -5.86 -11.81 -3.85
N GLY A 53 -6.03 -13.12 -3.65
CA GLY A 53 -5.11 -13.91 -2.83
C GLY A 53 -3.69 -13.96 -3.40
N ALA A 54 -3.58 -14.12 -4.72
CA ALA A 54 -2.32 -14.18 -5.44
C ALA A 54 -1.62 -12.82 -5.45
N SER A 55 -2.36 -11.75 -5.78
CA SER A 55 -1.87 -10.37 -5.77
C SER A 55 -1.40 -9.93 -4.38
N LYS A 56 -2.15 -10.25 -3.33
CA LYS A 56 -1.77 -9.93 -1.94
C LYS A 56 -0.49 -10.65 -1.52
N ALA A 57 -0.37 -11.95 -1.82
CA ALA A 57 0.85 -12.71 -1.53
C ALA A 57 2.08 -12.14 -2.27
N LEU A 58 1.87 -11.59 -3.46
CA LEU A 58 2.92 -10.93 -4.24
C LEU A 58 3.36 -9.61 -3.61
N VAL A 59 2.43 -8.80 -3.10
CA VAL A 59 2.73 -7.57 -2.35
C VAL A 59 3.49 -7.89 -1.06
N GLU A 60 3.03 -8.89 -0.30
CA GLU A 60 3.70 -9.33 0.94
C GLU A 60 5.14 -9.78 0.66
N ARG A 61 5.36 -10.58 -0.40
CA ARG A 61 6.72 -10.97 -0.80
C ARG A 61 7.59 -9.77 -1.19
N TRP A 62 7.03 -8.81 -1.91
CA TRP A 62 7.75 -7.59 -2.30
C TRP A 62 8.13 -6.72 -1.10
N GLU A 63 7.26 -6.64 -0.09
CA GLU A 63 7.53 -5.98 1.19
C GLU A 63 8.69 -6.66 1.93
N GLU A 64 8.62 -7.99 2.11
CA GLU A 64 9.70 -8.78 2.74
C GLU A 64 11.06 -8.54 2.08
N GLU A 65 11.09 -8.52 0.74
CA GLU A 65 12.34 -8.35 0.02
C GLU A 65 12.91 -6.94 0.22
N GLY A 66 12.07 -5.91 0.24
CA GLY A 66 12.60 -4.58 0.53
C GLY A 66 12.90 -4.33 2.02
N SER A 67 12.32 -5.08 2.96
CA SER A 67 12.82 -5.14 4.34
C SER A 67 14.25 -5.70 4.40
N LYS A 68 14.59 -6.69 3.55
CA LYS A 68 15.99 -7.16 3.44
C LYS A 68 16.91 -6.08 2.89
N VAL A 69 16.43 -5.27 1.93
CA VAL A 69 17.18 -4.12 1.40
C VAL A 69 17.41 -3.07 2.49
N MET A 70 16.45 -2.83 3.38
CA MET A 70 16.63 -1.98 4.57
C MET A 70 17.68 -2.51 5.54
N ASN A 71 17.81 -3.83 5.67
CA ASN A 71 18.80 -4.46 6.54
C ASN A 71 20.17 -4.68 5.86
N SER A 72 20.37 -4.22 4.62
CA SER A 72 21.66 -4.35 3.95
C SER A 72 22.77 -3.69 4.80
N PRO A 73 23.88 -4.39 5.10
CA PRO A 73 24.92 -3.84 5.96
C PRO A 73 25.56 -2.62 5.28
N ILE A 74 25.56 -1.49 5.99
CA ILE A 74 26.33 -0.31 5.62
C ILE A 74 27.47 -0.20 6.61
N GLU A 75 28.67 0.12 6.13
CA GLU A 75 29.82 0.41 6.97
C GLU A 75 29.54 1.69 7.77
N GLY A 76 29.15 1.56 9.04
CA GLY A 76 28.95 2.69 9.95
C GLY A 76 27.70 2.60 10.81
N LYS A 77 27.40 3.69 11.51
CA LYS A 77 26.16 3.83 12.27
C LYS A 77 25.01 4.03 11.29
N GLU A 78 24.05 3.12 11.30
CA GLU A 78 22.87 3.21 10.44
C GLU A 78 22.04 4.44 10.82
N ASP A 79 21.97 5.41 9.90
CA ASP A 79 21.09 6.57 10.03
C ASP A 79 19.66 6.20 9.57
N LEU A 80 18.67 6.75 10.26
CA LEU A 80 17.25 6.50 9.97
C LEU A 80 16.86 6.98 8.57
N GLY A 81 17.42 8.12 8.15
CA GLY A 81 17.21 8.63 6.80
C GLY A 81 17.71 7.68 5.73
N GLU A 82 18.87 7.07 5.94
CA GLU A 82 19.49 6.15 4.99
C GLU A 82 18.73 4.81 4.87
N VAL A 83 18.22 4.29 5.99
CA VAL A 83 17.37 3.09 5.98
C VAL A 83 16.09 3.31 5.17
N LEU A 84 15.39 4.43 5.40
CA LEU A 84 14.16 4.76 4.68
C LEU A 84 14.41 5.16 3.23
N ARG A 85 15.52 5.83 2.93
CA ARG A 85 15.96 6.17 1.56
C ARG A 85 16.08 4.89 0.72
N ARG A 86 16.81 3.88 1.20
CA ARG A 86 16.95 2.59 0.50
C ARG A 86 15.61 1.91 0.27
N ARG A 87 14.69 2.00 1.22
CA ARG A 87 13.33 1.47 1.05
C ARG A 87 12.57 2.21 -0.05
N ILE A 88 12.59 3.54 -0.08
CA ILE A 88 11.95 4.35 -1.14
C ILE A 88 12.57 4.05 -2.51
N GLU A 89 13.90 3.95 -2.59
CA GLU A 89 14.61 3.59 -3.82
C GLU A 89 14.19 2.20 -4.31
N TYR A 90 14.06 1.22 -3.42
CA TYR A 90 13.52 -0.10 -3.77
C TYR A 90 12.08 0.00 -4.28
N SER A 91 11.20 0.76 -3.60
CA SER A 91 9.81 0.97 -4.04
C SER A 91 9.73 1.66 -5.40
N SER A 92 10.65 2.56 -5.72
CA SER A 92 10.65 3.31 -6.98
C SER A 92 10.81 2.45 -8.23
N LYS A 93 11.41 1.25 -8.09
CA LYS A 93 11.57 0.28 -9.19
C LYS A 93 10.24 -0.27 -9.70
N VAL A 94 9.22 -0.25 -8.87
CA VAL A 94 7.87 -0.71 -9.24
C VAL A 94 7.06 0.40 -9.91
N GLY A 95 7.40 1.67 -9.63
CA GLY A 95 6.80 2.81 -10.31
C GLY A 95 5.31 2.98 -10.02
N GLU A 96 4.54 3.25 -11.06
CA GLU A 96 3.09 3.51 -10.99
C GLU A 96 2.27 2.32 -10.47
N HIS A 97 2.80 1.09 -10.60
CA HIS A 97 2.17 -0.12 -10.10
C HIS A 97 2.08 -0.18 -8.57
N LEU A 98 2.75 0.73 -7.86
CA LEU A 98 2.61 0.90 -6.42
C LEU A 98 1.15 1.21 -6.03
N VAL A 99 0.39 1.93 -6.88
CA VAL A 99 -1.04 2.20 -6.64
C VAL A 99 -1.84 0.90 -6.53
N GLU A 100 -1.53 -0.10 -7.37
CA GLU A 100 -2.18 -1.40 -7.33
C GLU A 100 -1.79 -2.19 -6.09
N ALA A 101 -0.53 -2.11 -5.65
CA ALA A 101 -0.09 -2.68 -4.38
C ALA A 101 -0.93 -2.15 -3.21
N TYR A 102 -1.15 -0.83 -3.17
CA TYR A 102 -1.96 -0.17 -2.15
C TYR A 102 -3.44 -0.58 -2.22
N ALA A 103 -3.98 -0.71 -3.44
CA ALA A 103 -5.33 -1.23 -3.64
C ALA A 103 -5.47 -2.68 -3.12
N ASN A 104 -4.49 -3.54 -3.44
CA ASN A 104 -4.46 -4.93 -2.99
C ASN A 104 -4.33 -5.05 -1.45
N LEU A 105 -3.55 -4.17 -0.81
CA LEU A 105 -3.43 -4.11 0.65
C LEU A 105 -4.72 -3.62 1.33
N SER A 106 -5.43 -2.70 0.69
CA SER A 106 -6.70 -2.15 1.18
C SER A 106 -7.87 -3.10 0.97
N THR A 107 -7.73 -4.07 0.06
CA THR A 107 -8.76 -5.05 -0.26
C THR A 107 -8.88 -6.07 0.87
N PRO A 108 -10.05 -6.21 1.52
CA PRO A 108 -10.25 -7.21 2.55
C PRO A 108 -10.13 -8.62 1.94
N SER A 109 -9.45 -9.53 2.63
CA SER A 109 -9.31 -10.93 2.16
C SER A 109 -10.66 -11.66 2.07
N SER A 110 -11.66 -11.20 2.82
CA SER A 110 -13.03 -11.68 2.78
C SER A 110 -13.95 -10.47 2.92
N THR A 111 -14.81 -10.23 1.95
CA THR A 111 -15.88 -9.23 2.07
C THR A 111 -17.00 -9.84 2.90
N PRO A 112 -17.25 -9.36 4.14
CA PRO A 112 -18.41 -9.81 4.89
C PRO A 112 -19.66 -9.43 4.10
N SER A 113 -20.42 -10.44 3.69
CA SER A 113 -21.65 -10.22 2.93
C SER A 113 -22.84 -10.32 3.87
N ILE A 114 -23.55 -9.21 4.06
CA ILE A 114 -24.78 -9.20 4.85
C ILE A 114 -25.94 -9.57 3.92
N PRO A 115 -26.81 -10.55 4.27
CA PRO A 115 -28.01 -10.83 3.49
C PRO A 115 -28.87 -9.56 3.44
N LEU A 116 -29.26 -9.13 2.24
CA LEU A 116 -30.15 -7.98 2.05
C LEU A 116 -31.49 -8.24 2.77
N PRO A 117 -31.93 -7.39 3.70
CA PRO A 117 -33.33 -7.42 4.12
C PRO A 117 -34.18 -7.06 2.89
N SER A 118 -35.19 -7.87 2.58
CA SER A 118 -36.09 -7.66 1.44
C SER A 118 -37.03 -6.48 1.68
N LEU A 119 -36.49 -5.27 1.79
CA LEU A 119 -37.26 -4.07 2.03
C LEU A 119 -37.41 -3.30 0.69
N PRO A 120 -38.63 -3.11 0.17
CA PRO A 120 -38.87 -2.43 -1.10
C PRO A 120 -38.37 -0.98 -1.11
N ILE A 121 -38.18 -0.37 0.06
CA ILE A 121 -37.74 1.02 0.25
C ILE A 121 -36.28 1.24 -0.21
N LEU A 122 -35.41 0.23 -0.17
CA LEU A 122 -34.02 0.41 -0.61
C LEU A 122 -33.89 0.52 -2.13
N LYS A 123 -34.80 -0.09 -2.90
CA LYS A 123 -34.79 -0.02 -4.38
C LYS A 123 -35.06 1.39 -4.90
N THR A 124 -35.91 2.16 -4.21
CA THR A 124 -36.23 3.53 -4.61
C THR A 124 -35.12 4.52 -4.23
N LEU A 125 -34.39 4.28 -3.14
CA LEU A 125 -33.23 5.08 -2.74
C LEU A 125 -31.99 4.82 -3.60
N SER A 126 -31.78 3.59 -4.09
CA SER A 126 -30.64 3.31 -4.98
C SER A 126 -30.74 3.97 -6.35
N SER A 127 -31.96 4.22 -6.85
CA SER A 127 -32.16 4.88 -8.16
C SER A 127 -31.85 6.38 -8.17
N SER A 128 -31.74 7.03 -7.01
CA SER A 128 -31.46 8.47 -6.92
C SER A 128 -29.97 8.82 -6.77
N ILE A 129 -29.09 7.82 -6.58
CA ILE A 129 -27.66 8.06 -6.40
C ILE A 129 -26.98 8.13 -7.76
N THR A 130 -26.59 9.34 -8.16
CA THR A 130 -25.73 9.57 -9.33
C THR A 130 -24.27 9.27 -8.93
N LEU A 131 -23.79 8.07 -9.25
CA LEU A 131 -22.41 7.69 -8.99
C LEU A 131 -21.46 8.47 -9.93
N PRO A 132 -20.29 8.94 -9.43
CA PRO A 132 -19.27 9.52 -10.28
C PRO A 132 -18.74 8.48 -11.28
N PRO A 133 -18.22 8.91 -12.45
CA PRO A 133 -17.64 8.00 -13.42
C PRO A 133 -16.53 7.16 -12.76
N SER A 134 -16.64 5.83 -12.88
CA SER A 134 -15.62 4.91 -12.39
C SER A 134 -14.30 5.18 -13.12
N TYR A 135 -13.20 5.25 -12.37
CA TYR A 135 -11.87 5.42 -12.95
C TYR A 135 -11.56 4.24 -13.88
N SER A 136 -11.50 4.50 -15.18
CA SER A 136 -11.04 3.56 -16.17
C SER A 136 -9.52 3.74 -16.31
N PRO A 137 -8.68 2.78 -15.87
CA PRO A 137 -7.24 2.89 -16.10
C PRO A 137 -6.97 2.99 -17.61
N PRO A 138 -5.95 3.76 -18.04
CA PRO A 138 -5.56 3.83 -19.44
C PRO A 138 -5.25 2.41 -19.91
N SER A 139 -6.11 1.88 -20.78
CA SER A 139 -5.92 0.57 -21.36
C SER A 139 -4.62 0.60 -22.16
N SER A 140 -3.68 -0.26 -21.79
CA SER A 140 -2.57 -0.65 -22.66
C SER A 140 -3.16 -1.02 -24.00
N SER A 141 -2.77 -0.27 -25.03
CA SER A 141 -3.31 -0.29 -26.39
C SER A 141 -3.05 -1.64 -27.06
N SER A 142 -3.83 -2.65 -26.71
CA SER A 142 -3.94 -3.89 -27.46
C SER A 142 -4.86 -3.60 -28.66
N SER A 143 -4.22 -3.31 -29.79
CA SER A 143 -4.82 -3.26 -31.11
C SER A 143 -5.58 -4.56 -31.44
N LEU A 144 -6.71 -4.40 -32.15
CA LEU A 144 -7.47 -5.38 -32.95
C LEU A 144 -8.57 -6.18 -32.25
N SER A 145 -9.81 -5.68 -32.29
CA SER A 145 -10.85 -6.17 -33.22
C SER A 145 -12.09 -5.28 -33.13
N ARG A 146 -12.46 -4.69 -34.27
CA ARG A 146 -13.55 -3.72 -34.41
C ARG A 146 -14.87 -4.46 -34.56
N SER A 147 -15.49 -4.86 -33.45
CA SER A 147 -16.90 -5.25 -33.43
C SER A 147 -17.75 -3.98 -33.25
N THR A 148 -18.33 -3.51 -34.35
CA THR A 148 -19.34 -2.46 -34.38
C THR A 148 -20.63 -2.94 -33.72
N THR A 149 -20.70 -2.83 -32.40
CA THR A 149 -21.96 -2.80 -31.65
C THR A 149 -22.15 -1.38 -31.14
N ASN A 150 -23.16 -0.69 -31.68
CA ASN A 150 -23.55 0.66 -31.28
C ASN A 150 -23.70 0.74 -29.75
N PRO A 151 -22.90 1.57 -29.04
CA PRO A 151 -23.11 1.82 -27.63
C PRO A 151 -24.39 2.65 -27.51
N ASN A 152 -25.43 2.04 -26.94
CA ASN A 152 -26.67 2.72 -26.62
C ASN A 152 -26.38 3.67 -25.45
N PRO A 153 -26.46 5.01 -25.60
CA PRO A 153 -26.01 5.97 -24.57
C PRO A 153 -26.95 6.06 -23.35
N ASN A 154 -28.01 5.25 -23.31
CA ASN A 154 -29.00 5.24 -22.24
C ASN A 154 -28.79 4.08 -21.25
N GLY A 155 -27.54 3.67 -21.02
CA GLY A 155 -27.19 2.74 -19.95
C GLY A 155 -27.50 3.35 -18.60
N THR A 156 -28.71 3.14 -18.09
CA THR A 156 -29.12 3.58 -16.76
C THR A 156 -28.25 2.90 -15.71
N ALA A 157 -27.81 3.66 -14.69
CA ALA A 157 -26.99 3.18 -13.58
C ALA A 157 -27.58 1.95 -12.85
N SER A 158 -28.88 1.69 -13.03
CA SER A 158 -29.56 0.49 -12.56
C SER A 158 -28.97 -0.81 -13.11
N SER A 159 -28.46 -0.81 -14.36
CA SER A 159 -27.93 -2.03 -15.00
C SER A 159 -26.65 -2.56 -14.34
N VAL A 160 -25.76 -1.69 -13.89
CA VAL A 160 -24.52 -2.07 -13.20
C VAL A 160 -24.84 -2.64 -11.81
N LEU A 161 -25.80 -2.02 -11.12
CA LEU A 161 -26.24 -2.49 -9.81
C LEU A 161 -26.96 -3.84 -9.91
N ASP A 162 -27.85 -4.03 -10.90
CA ASP A 162 -28.53 -5.31 -11.13
C ASP A 162 -27.54 -6.43 -11.53
N GLN A 163 -26.50 -6.09 -12.30
CA GLN A 163 -25.42 -7.02 -12.61
C GLN A 163 -24.61 -7.40 -11.36
N LEU A 164 -24.32 -6.45 -10.48
CA LEU A 164 -23.68 -6.73 -9.19
C LEU A 164 -24.59 -7.59 -8.28
N ILE A 165 -25.87 -7.28 -8.18
CA ILE A 165 -26.84 -8.00 -7.33
C ILE A 165 -27.01 -9.45 -7.81
N SER A 166 -27.05 -9.67 -9.13
CA SER A 166 -27.13 -11.02 -9.70
C SER A 166 -25.82 -11.81 -9.50
N MET A 167 -24.66 -11.17 -9.57
CA MET A 167 -23.37 -11.82 -9.28
C MET A 167 -23.16 -12.13 -7.80
N THR A 168 -23.65 -11.28 -6.89
CA THR A 168 -23.46 -11.44 -5.44
C THR A 168 -24.59 -12.22 -4.75
N GLY A 169 -25.56 -12.74 -5.51
CA GLY A 169 -26.66 -13.55 -4.98
C GLY A 169 -27.53 -12.77 -3.98
N ASN A 170 -27.94 -11.55 -4.32
CA ASN A 170 -28.72 -10.66 -3.45
C ASN A 170 -28.01 -10.30 -2.14
N ARG A 171 -26.70 -10.06 -2.18
CA ARG A 171 -25.96 -9.47 -1.05
C ARG A 171 -25.35 -8.15 -1.46
N LEU A 172 -25.53 -7.10 -0.66
CA LEU A 172 -24.81 -5.85 -0.87
C LEU A 172 -23.36 -6.06 -0.41
N PRO A 173 -22.36 -5.95 -1.31
CA PRO A 173 -20.99 -5.89 -0.87
C PRO A 173 -20.84 -4.60 -0.08
N LEU A 174 -20.68 -4.70 1.24
CA LEU A 174 -20.17 -3.58 2.01
C LEU A 174 -18.73 -3.41 1.56
N LEU A 175 -18.47 -2.33 0.82
CA LEU A 175 -17.11 -1.91 0.49
C LEU A 175 -16.45 -1.45 1.79
N SER A 176 -16.00 -2.41 2.61
CA SER A 176 -15.13 -2.13 3.74
C SER A 176 -13.76 -1.82 3.14
N ILE A 177 -13.54 -0.55 2.78
CA ILE A 177 -12.20 -0.07 2.54
C ILE A 177 -11.49 -0.27 3.88
N ASN A 178 -10.40 -1.04 3.88
CA ASN A 178 -9.54 -1.13 5.05
C ASN A 178 -8.46 -0.04 4.91
N PRO A 179 -8.68 1.20 5.40
CA PRO A 179 -7.68 2.25 5.30
C PRO A 179 -6.39 1.88 6.07
N LEU A 180 -6.46 0.88 6.95
CA LEU A 180 -5.33 0.36 7.68
C LEU A 180 -4.39 -0.48 6.81
N GLY A 181 -4.74 -0.82 5.56
CA GLY A 181 -3.84 -1.56 4.67
C GLY A 181 -2.54 -0.80 4.41
N PRO A 182 -2.60 0.36 3.72
CA PRO A 182 -1.45 1.22 3.50
C PRO A 182 -0.76 1.69 4.79
N LEU A 183 -1.56 2.04 5.81
CA LEU A 183 -1.00 2.47 7.09
C LEU A 183 -0.26 1.33 7.80
N GLY A 184 -0.81 0.13 7.82
CA GLY A 184 -0.18 -1.06 8.41
C GLY A 184 1.09 -1.46 7.67
N TYR A 185 1.12 -1.30 6.35
CA TYR A 185 2.33 -1.43 5.55
C TYR A 185 3.42 -0.43 5.96
N ALA A 186 3.09 0.86 6.03
CA ALA A 186 4.04 1.88 6.46
C ALA A 186 4.47 1.73 7.92
N TRP A 187 3.56 1.24 8.77
CA TRP A 187 3.83 0.89 10.16
C TRP A 187 4.91 -0.18 10.27
N ARG A 188 4.82 -1.26 9.51
CA ARG A 188 5.85 -2.32 9.50
C ARG A 188 7.21 -1.79 9.03
N ILE A 189 7.23 -0.89 8.05
CA ILE A 189 8.47 -0.22 7.60
C ILE A 189 9.04 0.66 8.70
N ALA A 190 8.21 1.45 9.38
CA ALA A 190 8.63 2.29 10.49
C ALA A 190 9.20 1.44 11.65
N ASP A 191 8.55 0.32 11.96
CA ASP A 191 8.99 -0.63 12.98
C ASP A 191 10.37 -1.19 12.66
N GLU A 192 10.58 -1.67 11.44
CA GLU A 192 11.86 -2.21 10.98
C GLU A 192 12.95 -1.13 10.98
N ALA A 193 12.63 0.08 10.52
CA ALA A 193 13.58 1.18 10.49
C ALA A 193 14.02 1.60 11.92
N LEU A 194 13.09 1.66 12.87
CA LEU A 194 13.39 1.91 14.28
C LEU A 194 14.17 0.76 14.90
N PHE A 195 13.84 -0.49 14.58
CA PHE A 195 14.57 -1.66 15.05
C PHE A 195 16.05 -1.62 14.60
N LEU A 196 16.28 -1.38 13.32
CA LEU A 196 17.62 -1.32 12.73
C LEU A 196 18.44 -0.16 13.31
N THR A 197 17.86 1.03 13.44
CA THR A 197 18.60 2.21 13.92
C THR A 197 18.80 2.24 15.42
N GLU A 198 17.84 1.74 16.21
CA GLU A 198 17.89 1.84 17.66
C GLU A 198 18.42 0.58 18.34
N GLN A 199 18.16 -0.63 17.81
CA GLN A 199 18.49 -1.88 18.49
C GLN A 199 19.75 -2.54 17.94
N LYS A 200 20.03 -2.39 16.64
CA LYS A 200 21.21 -3.00 16.00
C LYS A 200 22.48 -2.38 16.57
N GLY A 201 23.27 -3.18 17.30
CA GLY A 201 24.54 -2.76 17.91
C GLY A 201 24.49 -2.36 19.38
N LYS A 202 23.30 -2.29 20.00
CA LYS A 202 23.23 -2.16 21.47
C LYS A 202 23.41 -3.53 22.12
N GLN A 203 24.22 -3.58 23.18
CA GLN A 203 24.42 -4.83 23.93
C GLN A 203 23.10 -5.32 24.51
N LYS A 204 22.77 -6.58 24.21
CA LYS A 204 21.57 -7.28 24.67
C LYS A 204 21.58 -7.30 26.21
N GLY A 205 20.74 -6.47 26.84
CA GLY A 205 20.68 -6.34 28.30
C GLY A 205 20.59 -4.91 28.82
N ILE A 206 20.92 -3.90 28.01
CA ILE A 206 20.65 -2.50 28.38
C ILE A 206 19.17 -2.23 28.16
N VAL A 207 18.38 -2.43 29.20
CA VAL A 207 16.97 -2.02 29.25
C VAL A 207 16.95 -0.50 29.15
N ARG A 208 16.55 0.04 28.00
CA ARG A 208 16.22 1.45 27.89
C ARG A 208 15.11 1.73 28.92
N ARG A 209 15.26 2.80 29.68
CA ARG A 209 14.22 3.26 30.60
C ARG A 209 13.49 4.43 29.96
N GLY A 210 12.17 4.38 29.96
CA GLY A 210 11.32 5.47 29.49
C GLY A 210 11.30 6.61 30.50
N TYR A 211 10.53 7.65 30.20
CA TYR A 211 10.37 8.83 31.04
C TYR A 211 10.07 8.51 32.52
N TRP A 212 9.27 7.47 32.79
CA TRP A 212 8.90 7.04 34.15
C TRP A 212 9.91 6.10 34.84
N ASN A 213 11.13 5.98 34.32
CA ASN A 213 12.10 4.94 34.71
C ASN A 213 11.60 3.50 34.53
N GLU A 214 10.44 3.33 33.91
CA GLU A 214 9.92 2.03 33.52
C GLU A 214 10.81 1.47 32.40
N PRO A 215 11.01 0.13 32.33
CA PRO A 215 11.57 -0.47 31.12
C PRO A 215 10.79 0.08 29.93
N THR A 216 11.45 0.65 28.91
CA THR A 216 10.81 1.11 27.67
C THR A 216 10.16 -0.09 27.01
N GLY A 217 8.95 -0.39 27.46
CA GLY A 217 8.01 -1.25 26.81
C GLY A 217 7.25 -0.45 25.76
N PRO A 218 6.14 -1.00 25.26
CA PRO A 218 5.26 -0.32 24.33
C PRO A 218 4.47 0.81 25.05
N GLY A 219 5.15 1.86 25.47
CA GLY A 219 4.54 3.08 26.04
C GLY A 219 4.01 4.02 24.94
N PRO A 220 3.26 5.09 25.30
CA PRO A 220 2.67 6.02 24.33
C PRO A 220 3.70 6.63 23.35
N GLU A 221 4.89 6.98 23.83
CA GLU A 221 5.99 7.51 23.01
C GLU A 221 6.38 6.58 21.86
N TRP A 222 6.36 5.26 22.12
CA TRP A 222 6.70 4.25 21.12
C TRP A 222 5.67 4.23 20.00
N TYR A 223 4.39 4.35 20.32
CA TYR A 223 3.32 4.46 19.32
C TYR A 223 3.41 5.79 18.56
N THR A 224 3.68 6.91 19.25
CA THR A 224 3.85 8.22 18.61
C THR A 224 5.02 8.20 17.61
N LYS A 225 6.15 7.58 17.98
CA LYS A 225 7.29 7.44 17.08
C LYS A 225 6.93 6.64 15.84
N ARG A 226 6.24 5.51 16.00
CA ARG A 226 5.81 4.64 14.89
C ARG A 226 4.81 5.33 13.97
N ILE A 227 3.76 5.94 14.52
CA ILE A 227 2.76 6.68 13.75
C ILE A 227 3.42 7.82 12.98
N GLY A 228 4.21 8.66 13.66
CA GLY A 228 4.87 9.79 13.03
C GLY A 228 5.80 9.35 11.90
N LEU A 229 6.60 8.31 12.12
CA LEU A 229 7.51 7.80 11.10
C LEU A 229 6.77 7.11 9.93
N SER A 230 5.67 6.42 10.20
CA SER A 230 4.79 5.83 9.17
C SER A 230 4.22 6.91 8.25
N LEU A 231 3.78 8.03 8.83
CA LEU A 231 3.24 9.16 8.09
C LEU A 231 4.31 9.89 7.28
N VAL A 232 5.50 10.07 7.85
CA VAL A 232 6.67 10.59 7.13
C VAL A 232 6.94 9.73 5.90
N TYR A 233 7.01 8.41 6.07
CA TYR A 233 7.24 7.47 4.98
C TYR A 233 6.13 7.53 3.92
N LEU A 234 4.85 7.42 4.31
CA LEU A 234 3.72 7.47 3.37
C LEU A 234 3.67 8.77 2.59
N SER A 235 3.88 9.90 3.26
CA SER A 235 3.89 11.21 2.62
C SER A 235 4.98 11.28 1.54
N SER A 236 6.16 10.75 1.82
CA SER A 236 7.27 10.74 0.88
C SER A 236 7.09 9.74 -0.26
N GLU A 237 6.61 8.52 0.03
CA GLU A 237 6.32 7.50 -0.99
C GLU A 237 5.14 7.91 -1.89
N SER A 238 4.23 8.77 -1.42
CA SER A 238 3.10 9.26 -2.23
C SER A 238 3.52 10.01 -3.50
N HIS A 239 4.74 10.57 -3.53
CA HIS A 239 5.31 11.16 -4.73
C HIS A 239 5.63 10.12 -5.82
N LEU A 240 5.82 8.85 -5.47
CA LEU A 240 6.02 7.77 -6.44
C LEU A 240 4.72 7.32 -7.10
N LEU A 241 3.56 7.65 -6.49
CA LEU A 241 2.23 7.31 -7.01
C LEU A 241 1.77 8.25 -8.13
N THR A 242 2.53 9.28 -8.47
CA THR A 242 2.16 10.19 -9.56
C THR A 242 2.31 9.50 -10.91
N PRO A 243 1.28 9.53 -11.77
CA PRO A 243 1.35 8.88 -13.07
C PRO A 243 2.43 9.55 -13.92
N TYR A 244 3.22 8.74 -14.62
CA TYR A 244 4.24 9.21 -15.57
C TYR A 244 4.15 8.40 -16.87
N SER A 245 4.66 8.96 -17.96
CA SER A 245 4.57 8.29 -19.27
C SER A 245 5.48 7.06 -19.31
N ALA A 246 4.94 5.91 -19.74
CA ALA A 246 5.66 4.65 -19.91
C ALA A 246 6.83 4.72 -20.92
N LEU A 247 6.91 5.78 -21.74
CA LEU A 247 8.06 6.04 -22.62
C LEU A 247 9.28 6.61 -21.89
N SER A 248 9.11 7.01 -20.62
CA SER A 248 10.19 7.56 -19.81
C SER A 248 11.13 6.43 -19.36
N SER A 249 12.43 6.75 -19.19
CA SER A 249 13.52 5.80 -18.87
C SER A 249 13.19 4.76 -17.79
N SER A 250 14.03 3.72 -17.68
CA SER A 250 13.93 2.67 -16.64
C SER A 250 13.79 3.15 -15.19
N ASN A 251 14.05 4.44 -14.93
CA ASN A 251 14.03 5.03 -13.59
C ASN A 251 12.83 5.97 -13.43
N ASN A 252 12.15 5.86 -12.29
CA ASN A 252 11.01 6.72 -11.95
C ASN A 252 11.47 8.19 -11.83
N PRO A 253 10.91 9.13 -12.63
CA PRO A 253 11.33 10.53 -12.61
C PRO A 253 11.01 11.25 -11.28
N HIS A 254 10.11 10.70 -10.47
CA HIS A 254 9.68 11.29 -9.21
C HIS A 254 10.49 10.84 -7.99
N LEU A 255 11.50 9.98 -8.18
CA LEU A 255 12.34 9.48 -7.08
C LEU A 255 13.06 10.61 -6.35
N SER A 256 13.62 11.59 -7.07
CA SER A 256 14.31 12.73 -6.45
C SER A 256 13.37 13.56 -5.56
N HIS A 257 12.13 13.77 -6.00
CA HIS A 257 11.10 14.45 -5.22
C HIS A 257 10.72 13.65 -3.98
N ALA A 258 10.51 12.34 -4.11
CA ALA A 258 10.22 11.46 -2.97
C ALA A 258 11.32 11.50 -1.90
N LEU A 259 12.59 11.45 -2.30
CA LEU A 259 13.73 11.53 -1.39
C LEU A 259 13.86 12.91 -0.73
N SER A 260 13.69 14.00 -1.49
CA SER A 260 13.73 15.36 -0.94
C SER A 260 12.59 15.61 0.08
N SER A 261 11.42 15.04 -0.19
CA SER A 261 10.26 15.03 0.71
C SER A 261 10.57 14.23 1.98
N LEU A 262 11.19 13.06 1.86
CA LEU A 262 11.62 12.24 3.01
C LEU A 262 12.55 13.00 3.94
N GLU A 263 13.59 13.64 3.40
CA GLU A 263 14.54 14.41 4.20
C GLU A 263 13.88 15.58 4.92
N THR A 264 13.00 16.31 4.23
CA THR A 264 12.26 17.44 4.80
C THR A 264 11.32 16.98 5.91
N ASN A 265 10.58 15.90 5.67
CA ASN A 265 9.63 15.32 6.63
C ASN A 265 10.35 14.72 7.85
N LEU A 266 11.49 14.07 7.66
CA LEU A 266 12.31 13.54 8.76
C LEU A 266 12.88 14.64 9.64
N LYS A 267 13.38 15.74 9.05
CA LYS A 267 13.84 16.91 9.83
C LYS A 267 12.71 17.50 10.67
N ARG A 268 11.52 17.65 10.07
CA ARG A 268 10.33 18.11 10.79
C ARG A 268 9.95 17.16 11.91
N TYR A 269 9.89 15.86 11.64
CA TYR A 269 9.60 14.82 12.62
C TYR A 269 10.60 14.84 13.80
N GLN A 270 11.90 14.92 13.52
CA GLN A 270 12.93 15.02 14.55
C GLN A 270 12.78 16.31 15.36
N SER A 271 12.50 17.45 14.71
CA SER A 271 12.25 18.70 15.42
C SER A 271 11.03 18.58 16.34
N THR A 272 9.93 17.96 15.87
CA THR A 272 8.73 17.75 16.68
C THR A 272 8.99 16.80 17.83
N LEU A 273 9.76 15.72 17.63
CA LEU A 273 10.15 14.83 18.73
C LEU A 273 11.01 15.55 19.76
N SER A 274 12.00 16.33 19.32
CA SER A 274 12.85 17.09 20.25
C SER A 274 12.09 18.18 21.00
N SER A 275 11.07 18.77 20.37
CA SER A 275 10.16 19.70 21.04
C SER A 275 9.28 18.96 22.04
N LEU A 276 8.75 17.78 21.68
CA LEU A 276 7.96 16.95 22.58
C LEU A 276 8.75 16.53 23.82
N GLU A 277 10.00 16.11 23.64
CA GLU A 277 10.96 15.79 24.72
C GLU A 277 11.22 17.01 25.63
N ARG A 278 11.21 18.23 25.08
CA ARG A 278 11.36 19.46 25.87
C ARG A 278 10.06 19.92 26.54
N THR A 279 8.91 19.62 25.93
CA THR A 279 7.58 19.96 26.45
C THR A 279 7.02 18.90 27.40
N GLU A 280 7.83 17.92 27.84
CA GLU A 280 7.44 16.93 28.86
C GLU A 280 7.00 17.58 30.19
N GLU A 281 7.24 18.88 30.40
CA GLU A 281 6.64 19.66 31.50
C GLU A 281 5.16 20.06 31.26
N ASN A 282 4.62 19.98 30.03
CA ASN A 282 3.25 20.38 29.67
C ASN A 282 2.60 19.39 28.67
N LEU A 283 2.06 18.29 29.19
CA LEU A 283 1.42 17.18 28.46
C LEU A 283 0.21 17.58 27.56
N GLY A 284 -0.30 18.80 27.69
CA GLY A 284 -1.47 19.31 26.94
C GLY A 284 -1.25 19.48 25.43
N ASP A 285 0.00 19.65 24.97
CA ASP A 285 0.28 19.99 23.56
C ASP A 285 0.35 18.79 22.59
N THR A 286 0.34 17.56 23.11
CA THR A 286 0.33 16.34 22.26
C THR A 286 -0.91 16.26 21.36
N ALA A 287 -2.05 16.78 21.82
CA ALA A 287 -3.28 16.89 21.03
C ALA A 287 -3.10 17.81 19.79
N GLY A 288 -2.27 18.85 19.90
CA GLY A 288 -2.03 19.80 18.82
C GLY A 288 -1.26 19.20 17.65
N PHE A 289 -0.33 18.27 17.90
CA PHE A 289 0.39 17.57 16.84
C PHE A 289 -0.54 16.68 16.01
N PHE A 290 -1.39 15.89 16.66
CA PHE A 290 -2.36 15.06 15.95
C PHE A 290 -3.32 15.93 15.12
N ASP A 291 -3.84 17.02 15.68
CA ASP A 291 -4.71 17.94 14.92
C ASP A 291 -3.98 18.56 13.72
N PHE A 292 -2.71 18.94 13.86
CA PHE A 292 -1.90 19.45 12.75
C PHE A 292 -1.73 18.41 11.63
N VAL A 293 -1.40 17.16 11.98
CA VAL A 293 -1.28 16.05 11.02
C VAL A 293 -2.60 15.80 10.31
N PHE A 294 -3.71 15.68 11.05
CA PHE A 294 -5.02 15.44 10.47
C PHE A 294 -5.47 16.60 9.56
N ARG A 295 -5.23 17.85 9.96
CA ARG A 295 -5.50 19.04 9.13
C ARG A 295 -4.64 19.06 7.86
N SER A 296 -3.37 18.68 7.95
CA SER A 296 -2.47 18.62 6.79
C SER A 296 -2.94 17.57 5.78
N ILE A 297 -3.30 16.37 6.24
CA ILE A 297 -3.85 15.31 5.38
C ILE A 297 -5.19 15.75 4.76
N GLY A 298 -6.07 16.36 5.56
CA GLY A 298 -7.34 16.90 5.07
C GLY A 298 -7.17 17.98 4.01
N GLY A 299 -6.16 18.85 4.15
CA GLY A 299 -5.80 19.87 3.17
C GLY A 299 -5.32 19.27 1.85
N ILE A 300 -4.45 18.25 1.91
CA ILE A 300 -3.94 17.54 0.73
C ILE A 300 -5.09 16.85 -0.01
N ALA A 301 -5.97 16.15 0.72
CA ALA A 301 -7.15 15.52 0.12
C ALA A 301 -8.03 16.55 -0.58
N ARG A 302 -8.35 17.67 0.09
CA ARG A 302 -9.20 18.73 -0.47
C ARG A 302 -8.59 19.37 -1.72
N SER A 303 -7.28 19.55 -1.78
CA SER A 303 -6.58 20.15 -2.93
C SER A 303 -6.58 19.30 -4.21
N ARG A 304 -6.88 18.00 -4.10
CA ARG A 304 -6.98 17.10 -5.27
C ARG A 304 -8.38 17.01 -5.86
N TYR A 305 -9.40 17.51 -5.16
CA TYR A 305 -10.80 17.48 -5.58
C TYR A 305 -11.37 18.86 -5.93
N MET A 306 -10.57 19.93 -5.84
CA MET A 306 -10.89 21.27 -6.33
C MET A 306 -10.00 21.60 -7.53
#